data_AF-A0A552HC01-F1
#
_entry.id   AF-A0A552HC01-F1
#
_cell.length_a   1.000
_cell.length_b   1.000
_cell.length_c   1.000
_cell.angle_alpha   90.00
_cell.angle_beta   90.00
_cell.angle_gamma   90.00
#
_symmetry.space_group_name_H-M   'P 1'
#
loop_
_entity.id
_entity.type
_entity.pdbx_description
1 polymer ?
#
loop_
_entity_poly.entity_id
_entity_poly.type
_entity_poly.pdbx_seq_one_letter_code
_entity_poly.pdbx_strand_id
1 'polypeptide(L)' 'MNVNEILNTISCLPEEEQYFIADTLNKRIRELRRSQLAARGKQAEENYEQGHVTSGTVADLMSALDSDD' A
#
# COMPACT_ATOMS: atom_id res chain seq x y z
N MET A 1 -19.43 10.24 -13.62
CA MET A 1 -19.64 9.80 -12.23
C MET A 1 -18.58 10.45 -11.37
N ASN A 2 -18.96 11.55 -10.72
CA ASN A 2 -18.10 12.29 -9.80
C ASN A 2 -18.26 11.71 -8.38
N VAL A 3 -17.23 11.85 -7.53
CA VAL A 3 -17.27 11.40 -6.12
C VAL A 3 -18.49 11.96 -5.40
N ASN A 4 -18.85 13.21 -5.68
CA ASN A 4 -19.99 13.88 -5.05
C ASN A 4 -21.35 13.25 -5.44
N GLU A 5 -21.49 12.76 -6.67
CA GLU A 5 -22.72 12.09 -7.13
C GLU A 5 -22.89 10.73 -6.44
N ILE A 6 -21.79 10.01 -6.21
CA ILE A 6 -21.78 8.73 -5.50
C ILE A 6 -22.14 8.94 -4.03
N LEU A 7 -21.56 9.96 -3.38
CA LEU A 7 -21.88 10.30 -1.99
C LEU A 7 -23.36 10.70 -1.83
N ASN A 8 -23.91 11.48 -2.75
CA ASN A 8 -25.33 11.82 -2.75
C ASN A 8 -26.20 10.57 -2.92
N THR A 9 -25.81 9.64 -3.79
CA THR A 9 -26.53 8.37 -3.97
C THR A 9 -26.50 7.53 -2.69
N ILE A 10 -25.36 7.46 -2.01
CA ILE A 10 -25.23 6.75 -0.73
C ILE A 10 -26.08 7.44 0.35
N SER A 11 -26.13 8.77 0.37
CA SER A 11 -26.91 9.52 1.37
C SER A 11 -28.42 9.32 1.26
N CYS A 12 -28.91 8.86 0.09
CA CYS A 12 -30.31 8.51 -0.11
C CYS A 12 -30.68 7.12 0.43
N LEU A 13 -29.70 6.29 0.82
CA LEU A 13 -29.93 4.96 1.37
C LEU A 13 -30.34 5.03 2.86
N PRO A 14 -30.97 3.99 3.41
CA PRO A 14 -31.19 3.86 4.84
C PRO A 14 -29.87 3.95 5.63
N GLU A 15 -29.94 4.48 6.85
CA GLU A 15 -28.76 4.69 7.71
C GLU A 15 -27.92 3.42 7.87
N GLU A 16 -28.56 2.26 8.11
CA GLU A 16 -27.87 0.97 8.23
C GLU A 16 -27.05 0.60 6.98
N GLU A 17 -27.59 0.86 5.79
CA GLU A 17 -26.89 0.58 4.54
C GLU A 17 -25.71 1.53 4.35
N GLN A 18 -25.86 2.80 4.75
CA GLN A 18 -24.75 3.76 4.74
C GLN A 18 -23.61 3.32 5.66
N TYR A 19 -23.92 2.86 6.88
CA TYR A 19 -22.94 2.30 7.80
C TYR A 19 -22.27 1.04 7.25
N PHE A 20 -23.04 0.15 6.64
CA PHE A 20 -22.52 -1.06 6.03
C PHE A 20 -21.54 -0.77 4.88
N ILE A 21 -21.86 0.21 4.03
CA ILE A 21 -21.00 0.67 2.94
C ILE A 21 -19.70 1.27 3.50
N ALA A 22 -19.80 2.12 4.53
CA ALA A 22 -18.64 2.73 5.17
C ALA A 22 -17.70 1.68 5.79
N ASP A 23 -18.24 0.68 6.48
CA ASP A 23 -17.45 -0.41 7.06
C ASP A 23 -16.80 -1.28 5.96
N THR A 24 -17.54 -1.60 4.91
CA THR A 24 -17.03 -2.35 3.76
C THR A 24 -15.88 -1.62 3.06
N LEU A 25 -16.01 -0.31 2.84
CA LEU A 25 -14.96 0.53 2.26
C LEU A 25 -13.72 0.56 3.16
N ASN A 26 -13.90 0.73 4.47
CA ASN A 26 -12.79 0.71 5.42
C ASN A 26 -12.03 -0.62 5.39
N LYS A 27 -12.74 -1.75 5.35
CA LYS A 27 -12.12 -3.07 5.20
C LYS A 27 -11.32 -3.19 3.91
N ARG A 28 -11.89 -2.76 2.77
CA ARG A 28 -11.19 -2.77 1.47
C ARG A 28 -9.93 -1.90 1.46
N ILE A 29 -9.96 -0.72 2.08
CA ILE A 29 -8.79 0.16 2.18
C ILE A 29 -7.68 -0.52 3.01
N ARG A 30 -8.04 -1.19 4.11
CA ARG A 30 -7.09 -1.95 4.92
C ARG A 30 -6.48 -3.12 4.13
N GLU A 31 -7.29 -3.85 3.36
CA GLU A 31 -6.78 -4.91 2.48
C GLU A 31 -5.85 -4.39 1.40
N LEU A 32 -6.17 -3.24 0.80
CA LEU A 32 -5.31 -2.61 -0.19
C LEU A 32 -3.93 -2.28 0.40
N ARG A 33 -3.90 -1.70 1.60
CA ARG A 33 -2.65 -1.42 2.32
C ARG A 33 -1.86 -2.70 2.65
N ARG A 34 -2.55 -3.75 3.08
CA ARG A 34 -1.92 -5.06 3.33
C ARG A 34 -1.32 -5.65 2.06
N SER A 35 -2.04 -5.59 0.95
CA SER A 35 -1.57 -6.06 -0.35
C SER A 35 -0.34 -5.28 -0.83
N GLN A 36 -0.34 -3.96 -0.67
CA GLN A 36 0.83 -3.13 -0.98
C GLN A 36 2.05 -3.48 -0.11
N LEU A 37 1.84 -3.76 1.18
CA LEU A 37 2.91 -4.18 2.08
C LEU A 37 3.44 -5.58 1.70
N ALA A 38 2.55 -6.51 1.37
CA ALA A 38 2.92 -7.84 0.91
C ALA A 38 3.69 -7.79 -0.42
N ALA A 39 3.29 -6.93 -1.36
CA ALA A 39 4.00 -6.70 -2.61
C ALA A 39 5.42 -6.16 -2.38
N ARG A 40 5.59 -5.19 -1.46
CA ARG A 40 6.92 -4.69 -1.07
C ARG A 40 7.76 -5.77 -0.39
N GLY A 41 7.16 -6.60 0.46
CA GLY A 41 7.84 -7.73 1.10
C GLY A 41 8.35 -8.73 0.07
N LYS A 42 7.52 -9.09 -0.91
CA LYS A 42 7.89 -9.98 -2.02
C LYS A 42 9.03 -9.39 -2.85
N GLN A 43 8.99 -8.10 -3.16
CA GLN A 43 10.06 -7.42 -3.88
C GLN A 43 11.38 -7.40 -3.08
N ALA A 44 11.32 -7.24 -1.76
CA ALA A 44 12.50 -7.31 -0.90
C ALA A 44 13.08 -8.73 -0.83
N GLU A 45 12.21 -9.76 -0.78
CA GLU A 45 12.60 -11.17 -0.83
C GLU A 45 13.25 -11.52 -2.18
N GLU A 46 12.64 -11.09 -3.29
CA GLU A 46 13.21 -11.27 -4.63
C GLU A 46 14.57 -10.58 -4.78
N ASN A 47 14.72 -9.35 -4.26
CA ASN A 47 16.02 -8.65 -4.27
C ASN A 47 17.07 -9.37 -3.42
N TYR A 48 16.67 -9.97 -2.30
CA TYR A 48 17.57 -10.77 -1.46
C TYR A 48 18.00 -12.06 -2.17
N GLU A 49 17.06 -12.79 -2.77
CA GLU A 49 17.35 -14.02 -3.53
C GLU A 49 18.20 -13.77 -4.77
N GLN A 50 17.99 -12.64 -5.46
CA GLN A 50 18.74 -12.25 -6.66
C GLN A 50 20.10 -11.62 -6.36
N GLY A 51 20.46 -11.46 -5.08
CA GLY A 51 21.73 -10.86 -4.67
C GLY A 51 21.80 -9.34 -4.91
N HIS A 52 20.66 -8.69 -5.16
CA HIS A 52 20.50 -7.23 -5.17
C HIS A 52 20.45 -6.66 -3.75
N VAL A 53 21.35 -7.15 -2.89
CA VAL A 53 21.46 -6.77 -1.49
C VAL A 53 22.91 -6.46 -1.17
N THR A 54 23.15 -5.27 -0.65
CA THR A 54 24.47 -4.84 -0.21
C THR A 54 24.69 -5.33 1.21
N SER A 55 25.69 -6.18 1.41
CA SER A 55 26.09 -6.64 2.75
C SER A 55 27.45 -6.03 3.07
N GLY A 56 27.54 -5.33 4.21
CA GLY A 56 28.72 -4.54 4.56
C GLY A 56 28.50 -3.68 5.79
N THR A 57 29.50 -2.86 6.10
CA THR A 57 29.44 -1.87 7.16
C THR A 57 28.59 -0.67 6.75
N VAL A 58 28.25 0.20 7.70
CA VAL A 58 27.56 1.47 7.42
C VAL A 58 28.33 2.32 6.39
N ALA A 59 29.67 2.22 6.36
CA ALA A 59 30.49 2.91 5.38
C ALA A 59 30.29 2.37 3.95
N ASP A 60 30.14 1.05 3.81
CA ASP A 60 29.89 0.40 2.51
C ASP A 60 28.50 0.77 1.95
N LEU A 61 27.51 0.94 2.84
CA LEU A 61 26.18 1.42 2.49
C LEU A 61 26.22 2.88 1.99
N MET A 62 26.93 3.77 2.69
CA MET A 62 27.07 5.17 2.29
C MET A 62 27.77 5.29 0.93
N SER A 63 28.83 4.51 0.70
CA SER A 63 29.55 4.50 -0.57
C SER A 63 28.71 3.98 -1.73
N ALA A 64 27.83 2.99 -1.50
CA ALA A 64 26.95 2.46 -2.54
C ALA A 64 25.87 3.46 -2.97
N LEU A 65 25.39 4.29 -2.04
CA LEU A 65 24.40 5.35 -2.33
C LEU A 65 25.01 6.53 -3.08
N ASP A 66 26.28 6.86 -2.82
CA ASP A 66 27.02 7.92 -3.52
C ASP A 66 27.47 7.52 -4.94
N SER A 67 27.39 6.23 -5.30
CA SER A 67 27.86 5.69 -6.59
C SER A 67 26.75 5.51 -7.63
N ASP A 68 25.51 5.84 -7.30
CA ASP A 68 24.31 5.68 -8.14
C ASP A 68 23.90 6.99 -8.87
N ASP A 69 24.83 7.94 -9.00
CA ASP A 69 24.73 9.21 -9.76
C ASP A 69 25.36 9.13 -11.17
#